data_AF-A0A535YST5-F1
#
_entry.id   AF-A0A535YST5-F1
#
_cell.length_a   1.000
_cell.length_b   1.000
_cell.length_c   1.000
_cell.angle_alpha   90.00
_cell.angle_beta   90.00
_cell.angle_gamma   90.00
#
_symmetry.space_group_name_H-M   'P 1'
#
loop_
_entity.id
_entity.type
_entity.pdbx_description
1 polymer ?
#
loop_
_entity_poly.entity_id
_entity_poly.type
_entity_poly.pdbx_seq_one_letter_code
_entity_poly.pdbx_strand_id
1 'polypeptide(L)' 'MASRQPPPVRERVRSHRERLRAQGLRPIQIWVPDVRSSSFVKEARCQARAVARSPSAADDQEFIDAISREDE' A
#
# COMPACT_ATOMS: atom_id res chain seq x y z
N MET A 1 19.40 -35.41 -0.47
CA MET A 1 19.45 -34.00 -0.03
C MET A 1 18.08 -33.63 0.49
N ALA A 2 17.95 -33.28 1.77
CA ALA A 2 16.65 -32.93 2.36
C ALA A 2 16.18 -31.58 1.78
N SER A 3 14.96 -31.54 1.25
CA SER A 3 14.36 -30.30 0.77
C SER A 3 14.05 -29.39 1.97
N ARG A 4 14.62 -28.19 1.96
CA ARG A 4 14.34 -27.17 2.98
C ARG A 4 12.94 -26.63 2.72
N GLN A 5 11.96 -27.10 3.50
CA GLN A 5 10.62 -26.53 3.48
C GLN A 5 10.66 -25.05 3.91
N PRO A 6 9.93 -24.16 3.24
CA PRO A 6 9.84 -22.77 3.66
C PRO A 6 9.17 -22.69 5.05
N PRO A 7 9.52 -21.68 5.85
CA PRO A 7 8.91 -21.49 7.16
C PRO A 7 7.38 -21.32 7.04
N PRO A 8 6.63 -21.78 8.05
CA PRO A 8 5.18 -21.60 8.12
C PRO A 8 4.76 -20.15 7.80
N VAL A 9 3.63 -19.99 7.10
CA VAL A 9 3.11 -18.67 6.69
C VAL A 9 3.03 -17.69 7.87
N ARG A 10 2.64 -18.18 9.05
CA ARG A 10 2.61 -17.39 10.31
C ARG A 10 3.96 -16.74 10.65
N GLU A 11 5.06 -17.47 10.50
CA GLU A 11 6.41 -16.99 10.82
C GLU A 11 6.88 -16.00 9.77
N ARG A 12 6.56 -16.24 8.50
CA ARG A 12 6.84 -15.30 7.41
C ARG A 12 6.11 -13.96 7.61
N VAL A 13 4.82 -14.01 7.94
CA VAL A 13 4.01 -12.81 8.20
C VAL A 13 4.52 -12.07 9.43
N ARG A 14 4.90 -12.80 10.49
CA ARG A 14 5.48 -12.20 11.70
C ARG A 14 6.80 -11.49 11.39
N SER A 15 7.75 -12.18 10.76
CA SER A 15 9.06 -11.62 10.41
C SER A 15 8.93 -10.40 9.49
N HIS A 16 8.01 -10.45 8.51
CA HIS A 16 7.73 -9.30 7.64
C HIS A 16 7.22 -8.08 8.44
N ARG A 17 6.26 -8.29 9.35
CA ARG A 17 5.73 -7.22 10.22
C ARG A 17 6.79 -6.67 11.19
N GLU A 18 7.69 -7.50 11.71
CA GLU A 18 8.79 -7.06 12.56
C GLU A 18 9.76 -6.14 11.79
N ARG A 19 10.11 -6.49 10.55
CA ARG A 19 10.93 -5.62 9.68
C ARG A 19 10.27 -4.27 9.41
N LEU A 20 8.98 -4.26 9.06
CA LEU A 20 8.25 -3.01 8.83
C LEU A 20 8.17 -2.13 10.09
N ARG A 21 8.01 -2.73 11.27
CA ARG A 21 8.04 -1.98 12.54
C ARG A 21 9.41 -1.36 12.84
N ALA A 22 10.49 -2.06 12.51
CA ALA A 22 11.84 -1.51 12.66
C ALA A 22 12.10 -0.31 11.73
N GLN A 23 11.42 -0.25 10.58
CA GLN A 23 11.40 0.92 9.67
C GLN A 23 10.46 2.04 10.15
N GLY A 24 9.87 1.94 11.34
CA GLY A 24 8.94 2.94 11.88
C GLY A 24 7.49 2.81 11.38
N LEU A 25 7.18 1.83 10.54
CA LEU A 25 5.84 1.63 9.99
C LEU A 25 4.94 0.89 10.98
N ARG A 26 3.68 1.33 11.09
CA ARG A 26 2.66 0.64 11.92
C ARG A 26 1.55 0.07 11.02
N PRO A 27 1.27 -1.25 11.12
CA PRO A 27 0.19 -1.84 10.34
C PRO A 27 -1.17 -1.33 10.83
N ILE A 28 -1.99 -0.84 9.92
CA ILE A 28 -3.40 -0.53 10.16
C ILE A 28 -4.28 -1.57 9.45
N GLN A 29 -5.37 -1.98 10.10
CA GLN A 29 -6.38 -2.83 9.49
C GLN A 29 -7.65 -2.02 9.35
N ILE A 30 -8.10 -1.86 8.12
CA ILE A 30 -9.34 -1.19 7.78
C ILE A 30 -10.21 -2.13 6.97
N TRP A 31 -11.53 -2.01 7.15
CA TRP A 31 -12.50 -2.71 6.33
C TRP A 31 -12.87 -1.82 5.16
N VAL A 32 -12.69 -2.34 3.95
CA VAL A 32 -13.04 -1.64 2.70
C VAL A 32 -14.13 -2.41 1.98
N PRO A 33 -14.96 -1.75 1.15
CA PRO A 33 -15.92 -2.42 0.28
C PRO A 33 -15.22 -3.42 -0.66
N ASP A 34 -15.98 -4.36 -1.23
CA ASP A 34 -15.42 -5.30 -2.20
C ASP A 34 -14.86 -4.55 -3.42
N VAL A 35 -13.54 -4.54 -3.50
CA VAL A 35 -12.76 -3.84 -4.52
C VAL A 35 -12.92 -4.43 -5.92
N ARG A 36 -13.50 -5.64 -6.02
CA ARG A 36 -13.81 -6.31 -7.30
C ARG A 36 -15.20 -5.97 -7.82
N SER A 37 -16.05 -5.36 -7.00
CA SER A 37 -17.38 -4.96 -7.42
C SER A 37 -17.32 -3.85 -8.48
N SER A 38 -18.22 -3.91 -9.47
CA SER A 38 -18.29 -2.90 -10.53
C SER A 38 -18.62 -1.50 -10.01
N SER A 39 -19.38 -1.41 -8.91
CA SER A 39 -19.68 -0.15 -8.21
C SER A 39 -18.43 0.46 -7.60
N PHE A 40 -17.60 -0.33 -6.91
CA PHE A 40 -16.33 0.15 -6.37
C PHE A 40 -15.39 0.64 -7.49
N VAL A 41 -15.25 -0.12 -8.58
CA VAL A 41 -14.41 0.28 -9.71
C VAL A 41 -14.88 1.60 -10.32
N LYS A 42 -16.20 1.80 -10.45
CA LYS A 42 -16.77 3.05 -10.95
C LYS A 42 -16.44 4.21 -10.01
N GLU A 43 -16.64 4.04 -8.72
CA GLU A 43 -16.40 5.09 -7.73
C GLU A 43 -14.91 5.42 -7.60
N ALA A 44 -14.03 4.42 -7.56
CA ALA A 44 -12.60 4.61 -7.54
C ALA A 44 -12.11 5.42 -8.75
N ARG A 45 -12.66 5.17 -9.95
CA ARG A 45 -12.37 5.97 -11.14
C ARG A 45 -12.85 7.42 -11.03
N CYS A 46 -14.06 7.63 -10.49
CA CYS A 46 -14.60 8.97 -10.26
C CYS A 46 -13.73 9.76 -9.28
N GLN A 47 -13.38 9.16 -8.14
CA GLN A 47 -12.57 9.79 -7.10
C GLN A 47 -11.13 10.05 -7.58
N ALA A 48 -10.49 9.09 -8.25
CA ALA A 48 -9.17 9.30 -8.83
C ALA A 48 -9.15 10.49 -9.80
N ARG A 49 -10.19 10.63 -10.65
CA ARG A 49 -10.34 11.80 -11.52
C ARG A 49 -10.57 13.10 -10.75
N ALA A 50 -11.28 13.06 -9.62
CA ALA A 50 -11.50 14.25 -8.80
C ALA A 50 -10.19 14.71 -8.15
N VAL A 51 -9.40 13.80 -7.60
CA VAL A 51 -8.07 14.08 -7.03
C VAL A 51 -7.13 14.65 -8.09
N ALA A 52 -7.05 14.02 -9.26
CA ALA A 52 -6.20 14.48 -10.36
C ALA A 52 -6.60 15.86 -10.93
N ARG A 53 -7.84 16.31 -10.69
CA ARG A 53 -8.34 17.64 -11.08
C ARG A 53 -8.35 18.62 -9.91
N SER A 54 -7.89 18.20 -8.74
CA SER A 54 -7.86 19.07 -7.57
C SER A 54 -6.83 20.19 -7.77
N PRO A 55 -7.05 21.38 -7.19
CA PRO A 55 -6.07 22.46 -7.25
C PRO A 55 -4.69 22.06 -6.70
N SER A 56 -4.67 21.13 -5.74
CA SER A 56 -3.46 20.63 -5.08
C SER A 56 -2.78 19.48 -5.81
N ALA A 57 -3.30 19.02 -6.96
CA ALA A 57 -2.78 17.84 -7.64
C ALA A 57 -1.28 17.96 -8.02
N ALA A 58 -0.82 19.18 -8.34
CA ALA A 58 0.59 19.43 -8.63
C ALA A 58 1.46 19.28 -7.38
N ASP A 59 1.07 19.91 -6.28
CA ASP A 59 1.78 19.85 -5.00
C ASP A 59 1.81 18.43 -4.43
N ASP A 60 0.68 17.71 -4.52
CA ASP A 60 0.57 16.30 -4.11
C ASP A 60 1.54 15.42 -4.91
N GLN A 61 1.62 15.63 -6.23
CA GLN A 61 2.53 14.89 -7.09
C GLN A 61 4.00 15.24 -6.81
N GLU A 62 4.32 16.51 -6.60
CA GLU A 62 5.67 16.96 -6.23
C GLU A 62 6.13 16.33 -4.90
N PHE A 63 5.24 16.28 -3.90
CA PHE A 63 5.52 15.61 -2.63
C PHE A 63 5.80 14.11 -2.80
N ILE A 64 4.95 13.41 -3.57
CA ILE A 64 5.13 11.97 -3.84
C ILE A 64 6.46 11.71 -4.55
N ASP A 65 6.79 12.53 -5.55
CA ASP A 65 8.04 12.42 -6.31
C ASP A 65 9.26 12.67 -5.41
N ALA A 66 9.18 13.61 -4.47
CA ALA A 66 10.25 13.91 -3.52
C ALA A 66 10.54 12.71 -2.61
N ILE A 67 9.50 12.12 -1.99
CA ILE A 67 9.69 10.99 -1.07
C ILE A 67 10.06 9.68 -1.78
N SER A 68 9.66 9.51 -3.05
CA SER A 68 9.97 8.29 -3.82
C SER A 68 11.43 8.24 -4.30
N ARG A 69 12.13 9.39 -4.30
CA ARG A 69 13.56 9.50 -4.67
C ARG A 69 14.50 9.20 -3.51
N GLU A 70 14.01 9.14 -2.28
CA GLU A 70 14.82 8.92 -1.06
C GLU A 70 15.00 7.43 -0.70
N ASP A 71 14.47 6.50 -1.52
CA ASP A 71 14.53 5.04 -1.30
C ASP A 71 15.62 4.30 -2.14
N GLU A 72 16.61 5.02 -2.73
CA GLU A 72 17.86 4.42 -3.28
C GLU A 72 19.04 4.54 -2.31
#